data_AF-A0A2I0JCU8-F1
#
_entry.id   AF-A0A2I0JCU8-F1
#
_cell.length_a   1.000
_cell.length_b   1.000
_cell.length_c   1.000
_cell.angle_alpha   90.00
_cell.angle_beta   90.00
_cell.angle_gamma   90.00
#
_symmetry.space_group_name_H-M   'P 1'
#
loop_
_entity.id
_entity.type
_entity.pdbx_description
1 polymer ?
#
loop_
_entity_poly.entity_id
_entity_poly.type
_entity_poly.pdbx_seq_one_letter_code
_entity_poly.pdbx_strand_id
1 'polypeptide(L)'
;MVDTQLQFSSAYHPQIDGQTEVVNRSLAANAKYKQVADKKRRLVEFEVGDYVWVILTKDRYPAGEYNKLSARKIGPVEVIEKINSNAYRLKIPNHIRTADVFNVKHMIPYTGDSSDENNSRANSLYPRKNDAVEEAASRHMEKNRL
;
A
#
# COMPACT_ATOMS: atom_id res chain seq x y z
N MET A 1 3.75 -26.30 36.95
CA MET A 1 5.03 -25.81 36.40
C MET A 1 5.28 -26.61 35.14
N VAL A 2 5.53 -25.97 34.01
CA VAL A 2 5.87 -26.66 32.76
C VAL A 2 7.38 -26.85 32.75
N ASP A 3 7.85 -28.08 32.95
CA ASP A 3 9.26 -28.43 32.90
C ASP A 3 9.74 -28.44 31.44
N THR A 4 10.27 -27.31 30.98
CA THR A 4 10.90 -27.21 29.66
C THR A 4 12.32 -27.78 29.73
N GLN A 5 12.54 -28.95 29.13
CA GLN A 5 13.88 -29.51 28.97
C GLN A 5 14.58 -28.88 27.77
N LEU A 6 15.64 -28.11 28.04
CA LEU A 6 16.46 -27.47 27.03
C LEU A 6 17.47 -28.49 26.46
N GLN A 7 17.17 -29.01 25.27
CA GLN A 7 18.06 -29.93 24.56
C GLN A 7 19.09 -29.10 23.77
N PHE A 8 20.32 -29.00 24.27
CA PHE A 8 21.43 -28.42 23.51
C PHE A 8 21.85 -29.40 22.41
N SER A 9 21.68 -29.03 21.15
CA SER A 9 22.18 -29.83 20.02
C SER A 9 23.70 -29.83 20.00
N SER A 10 24.30 -31.02 19.86
CA SER A 10 25.71 -31.18 19.50
C SER A 10 26.05 -30.33 18.26
N ALA A 11 27.26 -29.77 18.20
CA ALA A 11 27.67 -28.64 17.37
C ALA A 11 27.46 -28.77 15.85
N TYR A 12 27.05 -29.93 15.32
CA TYR A 12 26.65 -30.15 13.93
C TYR A 12 25.62 -31.28 13.90
N HIS A 13 24.33 -30.96 13.78
CA HIS A 13 23.27 -31.96 13.66
C HIS A 13 22.44 -31.69 12.40
N PRO A 14 22.73 -32.41 11.28
CA PRO A 14 22.34 -32.09 9.90
C PRO A 14 20.82 -31.92 9.68
N GLN A 15 20.01 -32.49 10.57
CA GLN A 15 18.55 -32.47 10.47
C GLN A 15 17.92 -31.24 11.13
N ILE A 16 18.56 -30.67 12.16
CA ILE A 16 18.06 -29.47 12.86
C ILE A 16 18.65 -28.22 12.24
N ASP A 17 19.95 -28.20 11.97
CA ASP A 17 20.64 -27.09 11.30
C ASP A 17 20.11 -26.86 9.86
N GLY A 18 19.86 -27.91 9.09
CA GLY A 18 19.32 -27.84 7.73
C GLY A 18 17.90 -27.27 7.69
N GLN A 19 17.04 -27.65 8.64
CA GLN A 19 15.71 -27.06 8.76
C GLN A 19 15.78 -25.58 9.13
N THR A 20 16.65 -25.20 10.08
CA THR A 20 16.84 -23.79 10.42
C THR A 20 17.40 -22.98 9.26
N GLU A 21 18.30 -23.54 8.44
CA GLU A 21 18.86 -22.85 7.29
C GLU A 21 17.81 -22.58 6.20
N VAL A 22 16.94 -23.55 5.90
CA VAL A 22 15.84 -23.40 4.94
C VAL A 22 14.86 -22.32 5.40
N VAL A 23 14.52 -22.32 6.69
CA VAL A 23 13.63 -21.31 7.28
C VAL A 23 14.30 -19.94 7.23
N ASN A 24 15.56 -19.81 7.63
CA ASN A 24 16.29 -18.54 7.60
C ASN A 24 16.41 -17.98 6.17
N ARG A 25 16.66 -18.84 5.18
CA ARG A 25 16.71 -18.45 3.77
C ARG A 25 15.37 -17.93 3.27
N SER A 26 14.27 -18.60 3.58
CA SER A 26 12.92 -18.17 3.19
C SER A 26 12.51 -16.86 3.89
N LEU A 27 12.83 -16.70 5.17
CA LEU A 27 12.62 -15.46 5.93
C LEU A 27 13.41 -14.29 5.32
N ALA A 28 14.70 -14.50 5.01
CA ALA A 28 15.53 -13.48 4.40
C ALA A 28 15.02 -13.06 3.01
N ALA A 29 14.57 -14.03 2.20
CA ALA A 29 13.95 -13.75 0.90
C ALA A 29 12.66 -12.93 1.06
N ASN A 30 11.76 -13.36 1.96
CA ASN A 30 10.51 -12.65 2.24
C ASN A 30 10.75 -11.22 2.73
N ALA A 31 11.73 -11.02 3.63
CA ALA A 31 12.09 -9.70 4.11
C ALA A 31 12.56 -8.78 2.97
N LYS A 32 13.39 -9.29 2.04
CA LYS A 32 13.82 -8.55 0.85
C LYS A 32 12.64 -8.17 -0.04
N TYR A 33 11.75 -9.11 -0.35
CA TYR A 33 10.55 -8.83 -1.15
C TYR A 33 9.63 -7.83 -0.49
N LYS A 34 9.45 -7.92 0.83
CA LYS A 34 8.63 -6.99 1.62
C LYS A 34 9.16 -5.56 1.50
N GLN A 35 10.46 -5.33 1.69
CA GLN A 35 11.06 -4.00 1.57
C GLN A 35 10.88 -3.39 0.17
N VAL A 36 11.03 -4.20 -0.89
CA VAL A 36 10.85 -3.73 -2.27
C VAL A 36 9.38 -3.39 -2.55
N ALA A 37 8.45 -4.20 -2.03
CA ALA A 37 7.02 -3.97 -2.19
C ALA A 37 6.56 -2.74 -1.40
N ASP A 38 6.97 -2.61 -0.13
CA ASP A 38 6.62 -1.49 0.76
C ASP A 38 7.08 -0.15 0.17
N LYS A 39 8.29 -0.09 -0.42
CA LYS A 39 8.78 1.12 -1.11
C LYS A 39 7.88 1.61 -2.23
N LYS A 40 7.06 0.73 -2.84
CA LYS A 40 6.14 1.07 -3.93
C LYS A 40 4.70 1.28 -3.46
N ARG A 41 4.36 0.91 -2.22
CA ARG A 41 3.02 1.10 -1.67
C ARG A 41 2.82 2.58 -1.32
N ARG A 42 1.70 3.15 -1.77
CA ARG A 42 1.26 4.49 -1.34
C ARG A 42 0.21 4.31 -0.24
N LEU A 43 0.42 4.98 0.89
CA LEU A 43 -0.62 5.15 1.89
C LEU A 43 -1.56 6.24 1.35
N VAL A 44 -2.75 5.85 0.92
CA VAL A 44 -3.83 6.79 0.59
C VAL A 44 -4.95 6.47 1.57
N GLU A 45 -5.27 7.44 2.41
CA GLU A 45 -6.36 7.35 3.37
C GLU A 45 -7.38 8.43 3.03
N PHE A 46 -8.65 8.07 3.19
CA PHE A 46 -9.78 8.99 3.05
C PHE A 46 -10.49 9.07 4.38
N GLU A 47 -11.15 10.19 4.63
CA GLU A 47 -12.03 10.36 5.78
C GLU A 47 -13.50 10.27 5.36
N VAL A 48 -14.37 10.06 6.34
CA VAL A 48 -15.82 10.06 6.10
C VAL A 48 -16.25 11.48 5.74
N GLY A 49 -16.99 11.62 4.64
CA GLY A 49 -17.38 12.91 4.06
C GLY A 49 -16.49 13.38 2.91
N ASP A 50 -15.34 12.73 2.66
CA ASP A 50 -14.51 13.04 1.49
C ASP A 50 -15.24 12.66 0.20
N TYR A 51 -15.04 13.45 -0.85
CA TYR A 51 -15.48 13.11 -2.19
C TYR A 51 -14.37 12.42 -2.96
N VAL A 52 -14.70 11.33 -3.64
CA VAL A 52 -13.76 10.55 -4.45
C VAL A 52 -14.38 10.18 -5.79
N TRP A 53 -13.57 10.14 -6.84
CA TRP A 53 -13.93 9.47 -8.08
C TRP A 53 -13.68 7.97 -7.93
N VAL A 54 -14.60 7.17 -8.46
CA VAL A 54 -14.53 5.71 -8.35
C VAL A 54 -14.30 5.07 -9.70
N ILE A 55 -13.32 4.17 -9.78
CA ILE A 55 -13.04 3.37 -10.97
C ILE A 55 -13.77 2.03 -10.87
N LEU A 56 -14.71 1.78 -11.78
CA LEU A 56 -15.31 0.46 -11.95
C LEU A 56 -14.38 -0.47 -12.73
N THR A 57 -14.17 -1.66 -12.19
CA THR A 57 -13.45 -2.76 -12.84
C THR A 57 -14.42 -3.66 -13.60
N LYS A 58 -13.91 -4.43 -14.58
CA LYS A 58 -14.72 -5.32 -15.43
C LYS A 58 -15.56 -6.32 -14.62
N ASP A 59 -15.00 -6.80 -13.52
CA ASP A 59 -15.62 -7.73 -12.56
C ASP A 59 -16.84 -7.17 -11.81
N ARG A 60 -17.07 -5.86 -11.88
CA ARG A 60 -18.22 -5.20 -11.23
C ARG A 60 -19.42 -4.97 -12.16
N TYR A 61 -19.29 -5.31 -13.45
CA TYR A 61 -20.38 -5.26 -14.41
C TYR A 61 -21.03 -6.64 -14.54
N PRO A 62 -22.36 -6.73 -14.67
CA PRO A 62 -23.00 -7.98 -15.03
C PRO A 62 -22.53 -8.45 -16.41
N ALA A 63 -22.55 -9.77 -16.62
CA ALA A 63 -22.07 -10.39 -17.84
C ALA A 63 -22.81 -9.82 -19.07
N GLY A 64 -22.06 -9.23 -20.00
CA GLY A 64 -22.59 -8.65 -21.24
C GLY A 64 -22.75 -7.13 -21.26
N GLU A 65 -22.68 -6.44 -20.11
CA GLU A 65 -22.84 -4.97 -20.03
C GLU A 65 -21.50 -4.21 -20.06
N TYR A 66 -20.38 -4.95 -19.98
CA TYR A 66 -19.05 -4.36 -20.07
C TYR A 66 -18.72 -3.93 -21.51
N ASN A 67 -18.59 -2.62 -21.72
CA ASN A 67 -18.04 -2.05 -22.94
C ASN A 67 -16.61 -1.53 -22.69
N LYS A 68 -15.63 -1.93 -23.51
CA LYS A 68 -14.25 -1.42 -23.38
C LYS A 68 -14.15 0.11 -23.49
N LEU A 69 -15.15 0.72 -24.15
CA LEU A 69 -15.29 2.16 -24.40
C LEU A 69 -16.14 2.91 -23.36
N SER A 70 -16.81 2.22 -22.42
CA SER A 70 -17.63 2.94 -21.43
C SER A 70 -16.77 3.72 -20.44
N ALA A 71 -17.30 4.84 -19.96
CA ALA A 71 -16.67 5.63 -18.90
C ALA A 71 -16.46 4.75 -17.66
N ARG A 72 -15.19 4.51 -17.31
CA ARG A 72 -14.81 3.66 -16.17
C ARG A 72 -14.88 4.39 -14.84
N LYS A 73 -15.04 5.72 -14.87
CA LYS A 73 -15.04 6.59 -13.69
C LYS A 73 -16.46 7.02 -13.39
N ILE A 74 -16.93 6.72 -12.18
CA ILE A 74 -18.14 7.28 -11.60
C ILE A 74 -17.75 8.58 -10.88
N GLY A 75 -18.68 9.55 -10.90
CA GLY A 75 -18.59 10.90 -10.34
C GLY A 75 -17.99 11.04 -8.94
N PRO A 76 -17.87 12.28 -8.43
CA PRO A 76 -17.55 12.51 -7.04
C PRO A 76 -18.63 11.86 -6.17
N VAL A 77 -18.29 10.74 -5.55
CA VAL A 77 -19.12 10.06 -4.57
C VAL A 77 -18.55 10.29 -3.19
N GLU A 78 -19.45 10.47 -2.23
CA GLU A 78 -19.11 10.69 -0.84
C GLU A 78 -18.70 9.37 -0.17
N VAL A 79 -17.63 9.41 0.60
CA VAL A 79 -17.23 8.33 1.51
C VAL A 79 -18.16 8.34 2.72
N ILE A 80 -18.98 7.30 2.87
CA ILE A 80 -19.92 7.18 3.99
C ILE A 80 -19.23 6.56 5.21
N GLU A 81 -18.34 5.60 4.99
CA GLU A 81 -17.76 4.81 6.09
C GLU A 81 -16.37 4.29 5.74
N LYS A 82 -15.45 4.37 6.71
CA LYS A 82 -14.14 3.70 6.65
C LYS A 82 -14.25 2.32 7.30
N ILE A 83 -14.29 1.27 6.47
CA ILE A 83 -14.35 -0.13 6.96
C ILE A 83 -12.95 -0.56 7.40
N ASN A 84 -11.94 -0.29 6.56
CA ASN A 84 -10.52 -0.57 6.82
C ASN A 84 -9.66 0.49 6.12
N SER A 85 -8.37 0.59 6.45
CA SER A 85 -7.43 1.48 5.72
C SER A 85 -7.38 1.24 4.20
N ASN A 86 -7.83 0.07 3.73
CA ASN A 86 -7.84 -0.33 2.32
C ASN A 86 -9.24 -0.38 1.69
N ALA A 87 -10.32 -0.29 2.48
CA ALA A 87 -11.68 -0.49 1.99
C ALA A 87 -12.66 0.51 2.63
N TYR A 88 -13.45 1.18 1.78
CA TYR A 88 -14.39 2.22 2.19
C TYR A 88 -15.75 1.99 1.53
N ARG A 89 -16.81 2.41 2.22
CA ARG A 89 -18.19 2.38 1.72
C ARG A 89 -18.54 3.73 1.15
N LEU A 90 -19.09 3.74 -0.05
CA LEU A 90 -19.36 4.96 -0.81
C LEU A 90 -20.85 5.11 -1.08
N LYS A 91 -21.30 6.36 -1.22
CA LYS A 91 -22.68 6.68 -1.58
C LYS A 91 -22.91 6.48 -3.08
N ILE A 92 -23.05 5.22 -3.49
CA ILE A 92 -23.31 4.88 -4.89
C ILE A 92 -24.79 5.15 -5.22
N PRO A 93 -25.09 5.87 -6.31
CA PRO A 93 -26.47 6.10 -6.71
C PRO A 93 -27.13 4.80 -7.21
N ASN A 94 -28.39 4.59 -6.81
CA ASN A 94 -29.15 3.34 -7.00
C ASN A 94 -29.30 2.85 -8.45
N HIS A 95 -29.00 3.69 -9.45
CA HIS A 95 -29.01 3.27 -10.86
C HIS A 95 -27.80 2.42 -11.24
N ILE A 96 -26.74 2.41 -10.41
CA ILE A 96 -25.54 1.61 -10.62
C ILE A 96 -25.68 0.31 -9.84
N ARG A 97 -25.81 -0.81 -10.55
CA ARG A 97 -25.92 -2.16 -9.96
C ARG A 97 -24.56 -2.71 -9.54
N THR A 98 -23.87 -2.01 -8.63
CA THR A 98 -22.56 -2.42 -8.11
C THR A 98 -22.54 -2.33 -6.60
N ALA A 99 -21.71 -3.14 -5.95
CA ALA A 99 -21.46 -3.04 -4.51
C ALA A 99 -20.97 -1.64 -4.12
N ASP A 100 -21.41 -1.17 -2.95
CA ASP A 100 -21.08 0.11 -2.34
C ASP A 100 -19.69 0.14 -1.69
N VAL A 101 -19.07 -1.02 -1.49
CA VAL A 101 -17.72 -1.15 -0.92
C VAL A 101 -16.65 -1.18 -2.01
N PHE A 102 -15.69 -0.27 -1.90
CA PHE A 102 -14.57 -0.13 -2.83
C PHE A 102 -13.23 -0.23 -2.12
N ASN A 103 -12.22 -0.67 -2.87
CA ASN A 103 -10.85 -0.66 -2.42
C ASN A 103 -10.19 0.70 -2.75
N VAL A 104 -9.29 1.18 -1.91
CA VAL A 104 -8.54 2.44 -2.11
C VAL A 104 -7.89 2.53 -3.49
N LYS A 105 -7.41 1.41 -4.04
CA LYS A 105 -6.80 1.38 -5.39
C LYS A 105 -7.76 1.79 -6.52
N HIS A 106 -9.06 1.80 -6.25
CA HIS A 106 -10.12 2.16 -7.18
C HIS A 106 -10.76 3.52 -6.84
N MET A 107 -10.20 4.26 -5.88
CA MET A 107 -10.64 5.60 -5.50
C MET A 107 -9.59 6.61 -5.91
N ILE A 108 -10.03 7.77 -6.38
CA ILE A 108 -9.17 8.92 -6.67
C ILE A 108 -9.74 10.11 -5.90
N PRO A 109 -8.95 10.85 -5.10
CA PRO A 109 -9.43 12.03 -4.40
C PRO A 109 -10.07 13.04 -5.36
N TYR A 110 -11.22 13.61 -4.97
CA TYR A 110 -11.83 14.72 -5.69
C TYR A 110 -11.22 16.04 -5.19
N THR A 111 -10.55 16.77 -6.09
CA THR A 111 -10.16 18.17 -5.85
C THR A 111 -11.27 19.05 -6.42
N GLY A 112 -12.09 19.66 -5.56
CA GLY A 112 -13.09 20.62 -6.01
C GLY A 112 -12.46 21.85 -6.63
N ASP A 113 -13.15 22.49 -7.58
CA ASP A 113 -12.77 23.81 -8.13
C ASP A 113 -13.02 24.91 -7.06
N SER A 114 -12.34 24.81 -5.92
CA SER A 114 -12.26 25.91 -4.95
C SER A 114 -11.51 27.04 -5.64
N SER A 115 -12.22 28.11 -5.95
CA SER A 115 -11.70 29.35 -6.55
C SER A 115 -10.91 30.16 -5.52
N ASP A 116 -9.93 29.53 -4.90
CA ASP A 116 -8.89 30.19 -4.13
C ASP A 116 -7.58 29.97 -4.86
N GLU A 117 -7.10 31.03 -5.49
CA GLU A 117 -5.79 31.16 -6.11
C GLU A 117 -4.65 30.89 -5.09
N ASN A 118 -4.40 29.64 -4.69
CA ASN A 118 -3.10 29.24 -4.16
C ASN A 118 -2.92 27.71 -4.00
N ASN A 119 -2.88 26.96 -5.09
CA ASN A 119 -1.78 25.99 -5.28
C ASN A 119 -1.79 25.43 -6.71
N SER A 120 -0.97 26.06 -7.54
CA SER A 120 -0.50 25.54 -8.81
C SER A 120 -0.13 24.05 -8.72
N ARG A 121 -0.85 23.21 -9.46
CA ARG A 121 -0.35 21.96 -10.08
C ARG A 121 0.19 20.89 -9.12
N ALA A 122 -0.48 20.61 -8.00
CA ALA A 122 -0.18 19.38 -7.26
C ALA A 122 -0.98 18.19 -7.80
N ASN A 123 -0.61 17.70 -8.99
CA ASN A 123 -0.84 16.29 -9.31
C ASN A 123 0.14 15.46 -8.44
N SER A 124 -0.08 15.46 -7.12
CA SER A 124 0.78 14.73 -6.19
C SER A 124 0.22 13.33 -6.02
N LEU A 125 0.49 12.51 -7.03
CA LEU A 125 0.83 11.10 -6.82
C LEU A 125 2.01 11.06 -5.83
N TYR A 126 1.78 11.29 -4.52
CA TYR A 126 2.87 11.54 -3.56
C TYR A 126 3.97 10.48 -3.71
N PRO A 127 5.19 10.96 -4.01
CA PRO A 127 6.12 11.28 -2.95
C PRO A 127 6.66 12.71 -3.10
N ARG A 128 6.55 13.51 -2.03
CA ARG A 128 7.46 14.64 -1.83
C ARG A 128 8.38 14.26 -0.68
N LYS A 129 9.58 13.83 -1.03
CA LYS A 129 10.71 13.72 -0.09
C LYS A 129 11.22 15.13 0.25
N ASN A 130 12.04 15.17 1.31
CA ASN A 130 13.02 16.20 1.71
C ASN A 130 12.49 17.09 2.86
N ASP A 131 13.15 17.29 4.02
CA ASP A 131 14.58 17.30 4.37
C ASP A 131 14.85 17.04 5.87
N ALA A 132 15.91 16.28 6.16
CA ALA A 132 16.79 16.51 7.31
C ALA A 132 18.19 16.02 6.90
N VAL A 133 18.96 16.94 6.32
CA VAL A 133 20.41 16.84 6.22
C VAL A 133 20.95 17.05 7.62
N GLU A 134 21.43 16.00 8.28
CA GLU A 134 22.53 16.15 9.24
C GLU A 134 23.30 14.86 9.49
N GLU A 135 24.61 14.97 9.31
CA GLU A 135 25.67 14.23 10.00
C GLU A 135 25.72 12.69 9.94
N ALA A 136 26.58 12.19 9.05
CA ALA A 136 27.84 11.55 9.46
C ALA A 136 28.58 10.99 8.23
N ALA A 137 29.06 11.91 7.38
CA ALA A 137 30.18 11.62 6.51
C ALA A 137 31.45 11.52 7.38
N SER A 138 31.71 10.37 8.01
CA SER A 138 32.99 10.05 8.67
C SER A 138 33.07 8.56 9.02
N ARG A 139 33.52 7.71 8.07
CA ARG A 139 34.33 6.47 8.29
C ARG A 139 34.46 5.59 7.02
N HIS A 140 34.76 6.18 5.85
CA HIS A 140 35.08 5.30 4.71
C HIS A 140 36.15 5.77 3.71
N MET A 141 36.84 6.89 3.88
CA MET A 141 38.02 7.18 3.06
C MET A 141 39.11 7.86 3.88
N GLU A 142 39.83 7.07 4.68
CA GLU A 142 41.22 7.39 5.05
C GLU A 142 41.88 6.12 5.60
N LYS A 143 42.47 5.30 4.71
CA LYS A 143 43.59 4.38 4.98
C LYS A 143 44.00 3.63 3.70
N ASN A 144 44.24 4.40 2.64
CA ASN A 144 45.03 3.96 1.49
C ASN A 144 45.65 5.19 0.83
N ARG A 145 46.64 5.77 1.52
CA ARG A 145 47.72 6.55 0.90
C ARG A 145 48.95 6.45 1.83
N LEU A 146 49.92 5.66 1.35
CA LEU A 146 51.29 5.42 1.81
C LEU A 146 51.47 4.67 3.14
#